data_AF-A0A9W9ZZ48-F1
#
_entry.id   AF-A0A9W9ZZ48-F1
#
_cell.length_a   1.000
_cell.length_b   1.000
_cell.length_c   1.000
_cell.angle_alpha   90.00
_cell.angle_beta   90.00
_cell.angle_gamma   90.00
#
_symmetry.space_group_name_H-M   'P 1'
#
loop_
_entity.id
_entity.type
_entity.pdbx_description
1 polymer ?
#
loop_
_entity_poly.entity_id
_entity_poly.type
_entity_poly.pdbx_seq_one_letter_code
_entity_poly.pdbx_strand_id
1 'polypeptide(L)'
;MSVLFLMPCHSTPFYSSVHRNISMRILECPPSDKPGYIDEADQFYMHPSSWLSEQFGNSSGPKEQVHLPSHIVLYNVLLPDISKFLGHFLYRECATYFHTRIFQRAGLDQKYWFIVVRKKCKTHNDI
;
A
#
# COMPACT_ATOMS: atom_id res chain seq x y z
N MET A 1 -10.85 11.46 -3.81
CA MET A 1 -10.22 10.62 -2.77
C MET A 1 -9.64 9.40 -3.46
N SER A 2 -8.39 9.07 -3.16
CA SER A 2 -7.66 7.94 -3.76
C SER A 2 -6.99 7.07 -2.70
N VAL A 3 -7.10 5.75 -2.82
CA VAL A 3 -6.54 4.77 -1.88
C VAL A 3 -5.57 3.85 -2.61
N LEU A 4 -4.34 3.75 -2.12
CA LEU A 4 -3.33 2.81 -2.62
C LEU A 4 -3.17 1.65 -1.61
N PHE A 5 -3.31 0.42 -2.08
CA PHE A 5 -3.10 -0.78 -1.27
C PHE A 5 -1.74 -1.40 -1.63
N LEU A 6 -0.76 -1.22 -0.74
CA LEU A 6 0.54 -1.89 -0.76
C LEU A 6 0.46 -3.18 0.06
N MET A 7 -0.41 -4.07 -0.40
CA MET A 7 -0.70 -5.35 0.24
C MET A 7 -0.55 -6.47 -0.79
N PRO A 8 -0.31 -7.72 -0.36
CA PRO A 8 -0.25 -8.86 -1.26
C PRO A 8 -1.58 -9.01 -1.99
N CYS A 9 -1.49 -9.50 -3.22
CA CYS A 9 -2.65 -9.73 -4.05
C CYS A 9 -3.76 -10.52 -3.38
N HIS A 10 -5.02 -10.13 -3.67
CA HIS A 10 -6.24 -10.76 -3.15
C HIS A 10 -6.40 -10.75 -1.62
N SER A 11 -5.62 -9.95 -0.88
CA SER A 11 -5.76 -9.82 0.57
C SER A 11 -6.95 -8.94 1.00
N THR A 12 -7.53 -8.15 0.10
CA THR A 12 -8.61 -7.21 0.40
C THR A 12 -9.77 -7.35 -0.60
N PRO A 13 -11.03 -7.39 -0.13
CA PRO A 13 -12.18 -7.39 -1.02
C PRO A 13 -12.39 -5.95 -1.53
N PHE A 14 -11.97 -5.72 -2.77
CA PHE A 14 -11.82 -4.40 -3.39
C PHE A 14 -13.17 -3.73 -3.74
N TYR A 15 -13.47 -3.55 -5.04
CA TYR A 15 -14.74 -2.96 -5.49
C TYR A 15 -15.98 -3.76 -5.06
N SER A 16 -15.82 -5.03 -4.67
CA SER A 16 -16.93 -5.85 -4.16
C SER A 16 -17.48 -5.38 -2.82
N SER A 17 -16.70 -4.64 -2.02
CA SER A 17 -17.11 -4.15 -0.70
C SER A 17 -17.29 -2.63 -0.63
N VAL A 18 -16.81 -1.89 -1.63
CA VAL A 18 -16.83 -0.42 -1.65
C VAL A 18 -17.78 0.09 -2.73
N HIS A 19 -19.01 0.40 -2.34
CA HIS A 19 -20.05 0.96 -3.22
C HIS A 19 -20.03 2.50 -3.28
N ARG A 20 -18.84 3.10 -3.31
CA ARG A 20 -18.66 4.55 -3.45
C ARG A 20 -17.69 4.85 -4.58
N ASN A 21 -17.86 6.00 -5.23
CA ASN A 21 -16.95 6.47 -6.28
C ASN A 21 -15.64 6.96 -5.65
N ILE A 22 -14.74 6.02 -5.37
CA ILE A 22 -13.41 6.24 -4.80
C ILE A 22 -12.41 5.60 -5.76
N SER A 23 -11.38 6.36 -6.15
CA SER A 23 -10.27 5.80 -6.93
C SER A 23 -9.46 4.89 -6.03
N MET A 24 -9.32 3.62 -6.40
CA MET A 24 -8.53 2.68 -5.64
C MET A 24 -7.52 2.00 -6.57
N ARG A 25 -6.32 1.73 -6.06
CA ARG A 25 -5.26 1.00 -6.77
C ARG A 25 -4.68 -0.08 -5.86
N ILE A 26 -4.51 -1.28 -6.40
CA ILE A 26 -3.80 -2.40 -5.77
C ILE A 26 -2.51 -2.65 -6.55
N LEU A 27 -1.60 -3.45 -5.97
CA LEU A 27 -0.53 -4.07 -6.73
C LEU A 27 -1.11 -5.19 -7.60
N GLU A 28 -0.79 -5.19 -8.89
CA GLU A 28 -1.26 -6.15 -9.88
C GLU A 28 -0.39 -7.42 -9.92
N CYS A 29 -1.05 -8.56 -10.03
CA CYS A 29 -0.43 -9.89 -10.16
C CYS A 29 -1.25 -10.75 -11.14
N PRO A 30 -1.27 -10.36 -12.43
CA PRO A 30 -1.96 -11.17 -13.41
C PRO A 30 -1.29 -12.55 -13.52
N PRO A 31 -2.07 -13.63 -13.66
CA PRO A 31 -1.50 -14.96 -13.90
C PRO A 31 -0.71 -14.95 -15.22
N SER A 32 0.41 -15.68 -15.26
CA SER A 32 1.30 -15.76 -16.42
C SER A 32 1.83 -17.18 -16.59
N ASP A 33 1.86 -17.66 -17.83
CA ASP A 33 2.39 -18.98 -18.17
C ASP A 33 3.91 -18.99 -18.36
N LYS A 34 4.58 -17.85 -18.18
CA LYS A 34 6.03 -17.72 -18.38
C LYS A 34 6.79 -18.08 -17.10
N PRO A 35 7.75 -19.03 -17.16
CA PRO A 35 8.58 -19.34 -16.00
C PRO A 35 9.45 -18.13 -15.64
N GLY A 36 9.48 -17.80 -14.35
CA GLY A 36 10.23 -16.64 -13.85
C GLY A 36 9.60 -15.28 -14.18
N TYR A 37 8.30 -15.25 -14.51
CA TYR A 37 7.55 -13.99 -14.60
C TYR A 37 7.57 -13.28 -13.23
N ILE A 38 7.87 -11.99 -13.25
CA ILE A 38 7.86 -11.11 -12.08
C ILE A 38 6.74 -10.10 -12.30
N ASP A 39 5.72 -10.13 -11.44
CA ASP A 39 4.59 -9.21 -11.51
C ASP A 39 4.86 -7.88 -10.79
N GLU A 40 3.89 -6.95 -10.81
CA GLU A 40 4.03 -5.63 -10.17
C GLU A 40 4.17 -5.78 -8.64
N ALA A 41 3.43 -6.72 -8.04
CA ALA A 41 3.51 -6.98 -6.61
C ALA A 41 4.90 -7.51 -6.21
N ASP A 42 5.44 -8.47 -6.97
CA ASP A 42 6.78 -9.02 -6.76
C ASP A 42 7.86 -7.93 -6.90
N GLN A 43 7.79 -7.09 -7.93
CA GLN A 43 8.71 -5.95 -8.10
C GLN A 43 8.67 -5.01 -6.90
N PHE A 44 7.47 -4.69 -6.41
CA PHE A 44 7.31 -3.88 -5.22
C PHE A 44 7.91 -4.53 -3.98
N TYR A 45 7.64 -5.82 -3.72
CA TYR A 45 8.14 -6.51 -2.53
C TYR A 45 9.66 -6.76 -2.58
N MET A 46 10.27 -6.85 -3.76
CA MET A 46 11.73 -6.91 -3.89
C MET A 46 12.38 -5.60 -3.45
N HIS A 47 11.89 -4.45 -3.95
CA HIS A 47 12.50 -3.14 -3.73
C HIS A 47 11.44 -2.04 -3.48
N PRO A 48 10.78 -2.02 -2.30
CA PRO A 48 9.60 -1.18 -2.07
C PRO A 48 9.90 0.32 -2.09
N SER A 49 11.07 0.73 -1.59
CA SER A 49 11.49 2.14 -1.58
C SER A 49 11.82 2.67 -2.98
N SER A 50 12.52 1.88 -3.79
CA SER A 50 12.82 2.21 -5.20
C SER A 50 11.55 2.28 -6.02
N TRP A 51 10.68 1.28 -5.89
CA TRP A 51 9.40 1.24 -6.59
C TRP A 51 8.55 2.49 -6.28
N LEU A 52 8.43 2.89 -5.00
CA LEU A 52 7.69 4.11 -4.63
C LEU A 52 8.32 5.38 -5.21
N SER A 53 9.65 5.42 -5.31
CA SER A 53 10.38 6.57 -5.86
C SER A 53 10.26 6.64 -7.39
N GLU A 54 10.20 5.51 -8.08
CA GLU A 54 9.95 5.48 -9.52
C GLU A 54 8.50 5.88 -9.83
N GLN A 55 7.55 5.38 -9.05
CA GLN A 55 6.12 5.65 -9.23
C GLN A 55 5.73 7.09 -8.85
N PHE A 56 6.39 7.68 -7.85
CA PHE A 56 5.98 8.98 -7.28
C PHE A 56 7.11 10.02 -7.12
N GLY A 57 8.36 9.68 -7.42
CA GLY A 57 9.53 10.52 -7.16
C GLY A 57 10.08 11.30 -8.37
N ASN A 58 9.84 10.86 -9.61
CA ASN A 58 10.36 11.55 -10.80
C ASN A 58 9.45 12.70 -11.27
N SER A 59 9.56 13.85 -10.60
CA SER A 59 8.94 15.12 -11.01
C SER A 59 9.86 15.95 -11.93
N SER A 60 10.54 15.33 -12.91
CA SER A 60 11.40 16.04 -13.88
C SER A 60 10.73 16.32 -15.23
N GLY A 61 9.50 15.83 -15.45
CA GLY A 61 8.63 16.24 -16.57
C GLY A 61 7.80 17.50 -16.25
N PRO A 62 7.22 18.17 -17.27
CA PRO A 62 6.48 19.43 -17.08
C PRO A 62 5.24 19.22 -16.20
N LYS A 63 5.37 19.45 -14.88
CA LYS A 63 4.28 19.67 -13.89
C LYS A 63 2.94 18.97 -14.17
N GLU A 64 2.94 17.75 -14.66
CA GLU A 64 1.75 16.91 -14.68
C GLU A 64 1.68 16.23 -13.32
N GLN A 65 1.27 17.06 -12.36
CA GLN A 65 0.87 16.77 -10.99
C GLN A 65 1.00 15.29 -10.61
N VAL A 66 2.12 14.89 -10.00
CA VAL A 66 2.24 13.58 -9.37
C VAL A 66 1.10 13.44 -8.35
N HIS A 67 0.05 12.71 -8.73
CA HIS A 67 -1.16 12.60 -7.92
C HIS A 67 -0.95 11.56 -6.83
N LEU A 68 -0.31 11.99 -5.75
CA LEU A 68 -0.08 11.16 -4.58
C LEU A 68 -1.41 10.65 -3.99
N PRO A 69 -1.49 9.37 -3.61
CA PRO A 69 -2.71 8.80 -3.05
C PRO A 69 -3.07 9.48 -1.73
N SER A 70 -4.35 9.76 -1.51
CA SER A 70 -4.79 10.39 -0.26
C SER A 70 -4.65 9.48 0.96
N HIS A 71 -4.74 8.16 0.74
CA HIS A 71 -4.61 7.10 1.75
C HIS A 71 -3.72 6.00 1.20
N ILE A 72 -2.82 5.48 2.03
CA ILE A 72 -2.05 4.28 1.72
C ILE A 72 -2.36 3.25 2.80
N VAL A 73 -2.67 2.03 2.37
CA VAL A 73 -2.89 0.87 3.23
C VAL A 73 -1.72 -0.08 2.99
N LEU A 74 -0.98 -0.43 4.04
CA LEU A 74 0.19 -1.30 3.93
C LEU A 74 0.34 -2.20 5.16
N TYR A 75 1.07 -3.31 5.02
CA TYR A 75 1.49 -4.07 6.19
C TYR A 75 2.62 -3.37 6.94
N ASN A 76 2.60 -3.48 8.26
CA ASN A 76 3.61 -2.92 9.15
C ASN A 76 5.04 -3.37 8.85
N VAL A 77 5.21 -4.57 8.30
CA VAL A 77 6.54 -5.09 7.92
C VAL A 77 7.22 -4.24 6.85
N LEU A 78 6.46 -3.45 6.07
CA LEU A 78 7.00 -2.54 5.04
C LEU A 78 7.45 -1.20 5.61
N LEU A 79 7.06 -0.85 6.84
CA LEU A 79 7.39 0.46 7.44
C LEU A 79 8.90 0.77 7.45
N PRO A 80 9.82 -0.15 7.81
CA PRO A 80 11.25 0.15 7.82
C PRO A 80 11.74 0.64 6.45
N ASP A 81 11.28 0.00 5.38
CA ASP A 81 11.73 0.29 4.01
C ASP A 81 11.12 1.58 3.44
N ILE A 82 9.83 1.83 3.74
CA ILE A 82 9.09 2.95 3.14
C ILE A 82 8.98 4.18 4.05
N SER A 83 9.47 4.12 5.29
CA SER A 83 9.39 5.20 6.30
C SER A 83 9.92 6.54 5.77
N LYS A 84 11.04 6.52 5.04
CA LYS A 84 11.64 7.72 4.43
C LYS A 84 10.70 8.37 3.42
N PHE A 85 10.06 7.57 2.57
CA PHE A 85 9.08 8.04 1.60
C PHE A 85 7.85 8.65 2.29
N LEU A 86 7.32 7.96 3.31
CA LEU A 86 6.18 8.46 4.09
C LEU A 86 6.50 9.79 4.76
N GLY A 87 7.69 9.92 5.36
CA GLY A 87 8.18 11.15 5.97
C GLY A 87 8.34 12.29 4.95
N HIS A 88 8.93 12.02 3.79
CA HIS A 88 9.11 12.99 2.71
C HIS A 88 7.79 13.61 2.24
N PHE A 89 6.73 12.80 2.13
CA PHE A 89 5.41 13.25 1.67
C PHE A 89 4.41 13.58 2.81
N LEU A 90 4.89 13.65 4.06
CA LEU A 90 4.12 13.99 5.26
C LEU A 90 2.95 13.04 5.56
N TYR A 91 3.07 11.76 5.20
CA TYR A 91 2.13 10.73 5.63
C TYR A 91 2.33 10.39 7.10
N ARG A 92 1.22 10.23 7.81
CA ARG A 92 1.19 9.80 9.22
C ARG A 92 0.29 8.59 9.37
N GLU A 93 0.63 7.70 10.28
CA GLU A 93 -0.26 6.62 10.71
C GLU A 93 -1.52 7.22 11.35
N CYS A 94 -2.68 6.86 10.81
CA CYS A 94 -3.97 7.36 11.29
C CYS A 94 -4.84 6.25 11.89
N ALA A 95 -4.64 5.00 11.47
CA ALA A 95 -5.35 3.85 12.02
C ALA A 95 -4.51 2.59 11.80
N THR A 96 -4.61 1.67 12.76
CA THR A 96 -3.97 0.36 12.69
C THR A 96 -5.01 -0.70 12.96
N TYR A 97 -5.09 -1.68 12.06
CA TYR A 97 -6.08 -2.74 12.10
C TYR A 97 -5.37 -4.10 12.12
N PHE A 98 -5.89 -5.00 12.95
CA PHE A 98 -5.41 -6.37 13.02
C PHE A 98 -5.89 -7.15 11.79
N HIS A 99 -4.97 -7.72 11.01
CA HIS A 99 -5.34 -8.69 9.98
C HIS A 99 -5.42 -10.07 10.65
N THR A 100 -6.52 -10.79 10.42
CA THR A 100 -6.80 -12.08 11.06
C THR A 100 -5.63 -13.05 10.92
N ARG A 101 -5.34 -13.79 12.00
CA ARG A 101 -4.24 -14.76 12.08
C ARG A 101 -4.20 -15.67 10.86
N ILE A 102 -3.10 -15.61 10.09
CA ILE A 102 -2.78 -16.64 9.09
C ILE A 102 -1.84 -17.63 9.79
N PHE A 103 -2.33 -18.83 10.07
CA PHE A 103 -1.49 -19.91 10.60
C PHE A 103 -0.67 -20.50 9.46
N GLN A 104 0.42 -19.82 9.07
CA GLN A 104 1.34 -20.40 8.10
C GLN A 104 2.14 -21.50 8.82
N ARG A 105 2.06 -22.74 8.29
CA ARG A 105 2.74 -23.94 8.81
C ARG A 105 4.24 -23.69 8.98
N ALA A 106 4.67 -23.22 10.15
CA ALA A 106 5.99 -23.39 10.77
C ALA A 106 6.19 -22.41 11.95
N GLY A 107 5.42 -22.56 13.03
CA GLY A 107 5.83 -22.14 14.39
C GLY A 107 6.18 -20.66 14.66
N LEU A 108 5.98 -19.73 13.72
CA LEU A 108 6.19 -18.30 13.93
C LEU A 108 4.83 -17.61 13.97
N ASP A 109 4.44 -17.16 15.16
CA ASP A 109 3.23 -16.38 15.41
C ASP A 109 3.42 -14.96 14.84
N GLN A 110 3.44 -14.85 13.51
CA GLN A 110 3.73 -13.60 12.82
C GLN A 110 2.44 -12.77 12.78
N LYS A 111 2.31 -11.88 13.75
CA LYS A 111 1.20 -10.93 13.86
C LYS A 111 1.35 -9.88 12.76
N TYR A 112 0.53 -9.95 11.72
CA TYR A 112 0.47 -8.92 10.69
C TYR A 112 -0.63 -7.91 11.04
N TRP A 113 -0.28 -6.64 11.07
CA TRP A 113 -1.23 -5.54 11.13
C TRP A 113 -1.09 -4.68 9.88
N PHE A 114 -2.22 -4.26 9.33
CA PHE A 114 -2.21 -3.27 8.26
C PHE A 114 -2.49 -1.90 8.86
N ILE A 115 -1.70 -0.93 8.42
CA ILE A 115 -1.76 0.45 8.85
C ILE A 115 -2.31 1.29 7.71
N VAL A 116 -3.10 2.30 8.07
CA VAL A 116 -3.60 3.31 7.14
C VAL A 116 -2.85 4.60 7.42
N VAL A 117 -2.11 5.06 6.42
CA VAL A 117 -1.35 6.31 6.49
C VAL A 117 -1.99 7.38 5.60
N ARG A 118 -2.06 8.62 6.10
CA ARG A 118 -2.67 9.77 5.40
C ARG A 118 -1.86 11.04 5.64
N LYS A 119 -1.98 12.01 4.73
CA LYS A 119 -1.41 13.36 4.92
C LYS A 119 -2.13 14.17 6.02
N LYS A 120 -3.43 13.91 6.22
CA LYS A 120 -4.25 14.48 7.29
C LYS A 120 -5.06 13.35 7.92
N CYS A 121 -4.79 13.02 9.18
CA CYS A 121 -5.64 12.14 9.97
C CYS A 121 -6.86 12.93 10.45
N LYS A 122 -8.07 12.39 10.29
CA LYS A 122 -9.24 12.94 11.00
C LYS A 122 -9.10 12.56 12.47
N THR A 123 -9.21 13.53 13.37
CA THR A 123 -9.39 13.25 14.79
C THR A 123 -10.81 12.71 15.00
N HIS A 124 -11.04 11.96 16.09
CA HIS A 124 -12.28 11.25 16.43
C HIS A 124 -13.52 12.18 16.64
N ASN A 125 -13.48 13.44 16.18
CA ASN A 125 -14.50 14.46 16.47
C ASN A 125 -15.16 15.06 15.22
N ASP A 126 -14.96 14.49 14.03
CA ASP A 126 -15.59 14.95 12.79
C ASP A 126 -16.48 13.85 12.17
N ILE A 127 -17.61 13.55 12.85
CA ILE A 127 -18.76 12.80 12.30
C ILE A 127 -19.89 13.79 12.07
#